data_AF-A0A0V1MV67-F1
#
_entry.id   AF-A0A0V1MV67-F1
#
_cell.length_a   1.000
_cell.length_b   1.000
_cell.length_c   1.000
_cell.angle_alpha   90.00
_cell.angle_beta   90.00
_cell.angle_gamma   90.00
#
_symmetry.space_group_name_H-M   'P 1'
#
loop_
_entity.id
_entity.type
_entity.pdbx_description
1 polymer ?
#
loop_
_entity_poly.entity_id
_entity_poly.type
_entity_poly.pdbx_seq_one_letter_code
_entity_poly.pdbx_strand_id
1 'polypeptide(L)'
;MPAHCPGAIKSKRKVNVAKIAVSNAPTLVPKPPANLEDHFSVKINDTLYEIRAEDLIRIKELGRGSYGIVETMLHSASNTVFAVKRIHLTVNDEEQKRMLIELNTSMKSGSCPHMVQFYGAMFREGDVWLCMEAMDLSLDKFYRMCVDQKRIIPDFVLSKIAHSIVEALHYMKQELNLMHRDVKPSNVLLNRKGEIKICDFGISGHLTDSLAKTINAGCKPYMAPERINPHDEAQHAYDIRSDVWSLGITMIEVATGNHPYSKWKTPFEQLKQVVMDSPPKLPNRNFSEEFESFVELCLKKNFKERPKYKDLLEHSFLKRFENCENDVAAFINEVLNDANCGAVSEIASTLHKLSVSES
;
A
#
# COMPACT_ATOMS: atom_id res chain seq x y z
N MET A 1 2.10 75.47 45.60
CA MET A 1 2.02 74.02 45.37
C MET A 1 0.59 73.69 44.96
N PRO A 2 0.33 73.37 43.68
CA PRO A 2 -1.03 73.20 43.19
C PRO A 2 -1.46 71.73 43.17
N ALA A 3 -2.74 71.48 43.43
CA ALA A 3 -3.44 70.29 42.98
C ALA A 3 -4.83 70.74 42.49
N HIS A 4 -4.97 70.91 41.18
CA HIS A 4 -6.24 71.09 40.50
C HIS A 4 -6.25 70.17 39.28
N CYS A 5 -7.25 69.28 39.24
CA CYS A 5 -7.69 68.63 38.01
C CYS A 5 -8.38 69.65 37.09
N PRO A 6 -8.30 69.45 35.78
CA PRO A 6 -9.53 69.16 35.04
C PRO A 6 -9.37 68.01 34.01
N GLY A 7 -10.50 67.36 33.71
CA GLY A 7 -10.59 66.17 32.86
C GLY A 7 -10.76 66.43 31.36
N ALA A 8 -11.32 65.40 30.69
CA ALA A 8 -11.64 65.26 29.25
C ALA A 8 -10.46 64.68 28.42
N ILE A 9 -10.55 63.66 27.55
CA ILE A 9 -11.61 62.87 26.90
C ILE A 9 -11.05 61.45 26.63
N LYS A 10 -11.83 60.40 26.88
CA LYS A 10 -11.53 59.01 26.46
C LYS A 10 -11.85 58.84 24.97
N SER A 11 -10.83 58.71 24.13
CA SER A 11 -10.98 58.22 22.75
C SER A 11 -11.16 56.69 22.77
N LYS A 12 -12.42 56.23 22.70
CA LYS A 12 -12.72 54.83 22.36
C LYS A 12 -12.54 54.65 20.86
N ARG A 13 -11.44 54.04 20.42
CA ARG A 13 -11.34 53.47 19.06
C ARG A 13 -12.44 52.41 18.90
N LYS A 14 -13.49 52.73 18.14
CA LYS A 14 -14.44 51.74 17.61
C LYS A 14 -13.66 50.84 16.65
N VAL A 15 -13.45 49.59 17.03
CA VAL A 15 -13.06 48.55 16.09
C VAL A 15 -14.31 48.26 15.24
N ASN A 16 -14.25 48.63 13.96
CA ASN A 16 -15.27 48.24 12.98
C ASN A 16 -15.11 46.73 12.75
N VAL A 17 -15.98 45.94 13.37
CA VAL A 17 -16.15 44.54 13.00
C VAL A 17 -16.95 44.54 11.69
N ALA A 18 -16.24 44.42 10.57
CA ALA A 18 -16.87 44.18 9.29
C ALA A 18 -17.65 42.85 9.39
N LYS A 19 -18.97 42.90 9.17
CA LYS A 19 -19.78 41.70 8.97
C LYS A 19 -19.20 40.95 7.77
N ILE A 20 -18.56 39.80 8.03
CA ILE A 20 -18.20 38.85 6.97
C ILE A 20 -19.53 38.37 6.38
N ALA A 21 -19.84 38.82 5.18
CA ALA A 21 -20.89 38.23 4.38
C ALA A 21 -20.44 36.80 4.07
N VAL A 22 -21.20 35.81 4.56
CA VAL A 22 -21.07 34.44 4.11
C VAL A 22 -21.49 34.45 2.64
N SER A 23 -20.51 34.44 1.74
CA SER A 23 -20.79 34.21 0.34
C SER A 23 -21.28 32.78 0.20
N ASN A 24 -22.55 32.62 -0.18
CA ASN A 24 -23.02 31.39 -0.80
C ASN A 24 -22.37 31.31 -2.20
N ALA A 25 -21.06 31.05 -2.22
CA ALA A 25 -20.39 30.60 -3.44
C ALA A 25 -20.89 29.17 -3.69
N PRO A 26 -21.35 28.84 -4.90
CA PRO A 26 -21.65 27.45 -5.24
C PRO A 26 -20.39 26.63 -4.97
N THR A 27 -20.52 25.56 -4.20
CA THR A 27 -19.46 24.58 -4.00
C THR A 27 -19.02 24.14 -5.39
N LEU A 28 -17.79 24.50 -5.79
CA LEU A 28 -17.25 24.10 -7.08
C LEU A 28 -17.12 22.58 -7.07
N VAL A 29 -18.09 21.89 -7.67
CA VAL A 29 -17.99 20.46 -7.92
C VAL A 29 -16.76 20.26 -8.81
N PRO A 30 -15.81 19.38 -8.45
CA PRO A 30 -14.65 19.11 -9.28
C PRO A 30 -15.12 18.74 -10.69
N LYS A 31 -14.58 19.40 -11.72
CA LYS A 31 -14.83 18.97 -13.09
C LYS A 31 -14.11 17.63 -13.31
N PRO A 32 -14.75 16.64 -13.96
CA PRO A 32 -14.09 15.38 -14.29
C PRO A 32 -12.79 15.65 -15.03
N PRO A 33 -11.73 14.83 -14.82
CA PRO A 33 -10.60 14.81 -15.73
C PRO A 33 -11.10 14.55 -17.14
N ALA A 34 -10.53 15.23 -18.14
CA ALA A 34 -10.95 15.07 -19.53
C ALA A 34 -10.95 13.57 -19.92
N ASN A 35 -12.09 13.09 -20.41
CA ASN A 35 -12.35 11.71 -20.85
C ASN A 35 -12.60 10.63 -19.77
N LEU A 36 -12.95 10.99 -18.53
CA LEU A 36 -13.57 10.03 -17.59
C LEU A 36 -15.08 10.23 -17.53
N GLU A 37 -15.81 9.19 -17.87
CA GLU A 37 -17.27 9.09 -17.74
C GLU A 37 -17.65 8.45 -16.40
N ASP A 38 -18.94 8.40 -16.07
CA ASP A 38 -19.48 7.74 -14.88
C ASP A 38 -19.56 6.21 -15.00
N HIS A 39 -19.00 5.67 -16.08
CA HIS A 39 -18.98 4.26 -16.41
C HIS A 39 -17.73 3.88 -17.23
N PHE A 40 -17.49 2.58 -17.37
CA PHE A 40 -16.51 2.05 -18.32
C PHE A 40 -16.99 0.71 -18.89
N SER A 41 -16.49 0.34 -20.06
CA SER A 41 -16.75 -0.98 -20.67
C SER A 41 -15.60 -1.94 -20.39
N VAL A 42 -15.92 -3.18 -20.00
CA VAL A 42 -14.91 -4.22 -19.75
C VAL A 42 -15.41 -5.60 -20.15
N LYS A 43 -14.49 -6.43 -20.64
CA LYS A 43 -14.76 -7.83 -20.99
C LYS A 43 -14.48 -8.72 -19.77
N ILE A 44 -15.51 -9.40 -19.27
CA ILE A 44 -15.43 -10.34 -18.13
C ILE A 44 -15.97 -11.69 -18.60
N ASN A 45 -15.19 -12.76 -18.49
CA ASN A 45 -15.56 -14.11 -18.95
C ASN A 45 -16.14 -14.11 -20.37
N ASP A 46 -15.39 -13.49 -21.28
CA ASP A 46 -15.73 -13.30 -22.68
C ASP A 46 -16.96 -12.45 -23.03
N THR A 47 -17.66 -11.91 -22.03
CA THR A 47 -18.83 -11.06 -22.21
C THR A 47 -18.48 -9.60 -21.95
N LEU A 48 -18.90 -8.71 -22.84
CA LEU A 48 -18.72 -7.26 -22.67
C LEU A 48 -19.81 -6.73 -21.73
N TYR A 49 -19.39 -6.08 -20.66
CA TYR A 49 -20.28 -5.37 -19.73
C TYR A 49 -19.95 -3.89 -19.71
N GLU A 50 -20.99 -3.08 -19.60
CA GLU A 50 -20.87 -1.68 -19.20
C GLU A 50 -21.02 -1.63 -17.67
N ILE A 51 -20.02 -1.09 -16.99
CA ILE A 51 -19.99 -0.98 -15.53
C ILE A 51 -20.26 0.48 -15.18
N ARG A 52 -21.46 0.78 -14.69
CA ARG A 52 -21.82 2.09 -14.18
C ARG A 52 -21.65 2.15 -12.67
N ALA A 53 -21.31 3.32 -12.16
CA ALA A 53 -21.13 3.49 -10.72
C ALA A 53 -22.40 3.15 -9.92
N GLU A 54 -23.58 3.45 -10.45
CA GLU A 54 -24.88 3.21 -9.81
C GLU A 54 -25.24 1.72 -9.70
N ASP A 55 -24.68 0.88 -10.57
CA ASP A 55 -24.89 -0.58 -10.57
C ASP A 55 -23.97 -1.30 -9.57
N LEU A 56 -23.07 -0.57 -8.91
CA LEU A 56 -22.14 -1.11 -7.92
C LEU A 56 -22.77 -1.09 -6.52
N ILE A 57 -23.04 -2.29 -6.00
CA ILE A 57 -23.58 -2.49 -4.65
C ILE A 57 -22.43 -2.60 -3.67
N ARG A 58 -22.40 -1.72 -2.67
CA ARG A 58 -21.38 -1.74 -1.62
C ARG A 58 -21.45 -3.02 -0.76
N ILE A 59 -20.35 -3.75 -0.83
CA ILE A 59 -19.79 -4.79 0.05
C ILE A 59 -19.54 -4.42 1.52
N LYS A 60 -18.28 -4.04 1.70
CA LYS A 60 -17.58 -3.75 2.94
C LYS A 60 -16.47 -2.76 2.61
N GLU A 61 -16.02 -2.02 3.61
CA GLU A 61 -14.79 -1.25 3.51
C GLU A 61 -13.59 -2.18 3.71
N LEU A 62 -12.58 -2.11 2.82
CA LEU A 62 -11.33 -2.88 2.91
C LEU A 62 -10.23 -2.13 3.67
N GLY A 63 -10.22 -0.80 3.55
CA GLY A 63 -9.30 0.06 4.27
C GLY A 63 -9.41 1.53 3.87
N ARG A 64 -8.74 2.38 4.66
CA ARG A 64 -8.53 3.80 4.40
C ARG A 64 -7.05 4.09 4.39
N GLY A 65 -6.59 4.77 3.35
CA GLY A 65 -5.20 5.21 3.21
C GLY A 65 -5.12 6.71 2.94
N SER A 66 -3.90 7.19 2.77
CA SER A 66 -3.60 8.60 2.48
C SER A 66 -4.26 9.11 1.19
N TYR A 67 -4.60 8.21 0.28
CA TYR A 67 -5.16 8.51 -1.04
C TYR A 67 -6.67 8.25 -1.16
N GLY A 68 -7.33 7.80 -0.08
CA GLY A 68 -8.77 7.60 -0.04
C GLY A 68 -9.22 6.27 0.57
N ILE A 69 -10.40 5.81 0.16
CA ILE A 69 -11.09 4.64 0.71
C ILE A 69 -11.08 3.53 -0.34
N VAL A 70 -10.83 2.29 0.09
CA VAL A 70 -10.97 1.10 -0.74
C VAL A 70 -12.15 0.28 -0.22
N GLU A 71 -13.08 -0.04 -1.11
CA GLU A 71 -14.32 -0.75 -0.77
C GLU A 71 -14.51 -1.95 -1.69
N THR A 72 -15.01 -3.06 -1.14
CA THR A 72 -15.51 -4.15 -1.98
C THR A 72 -16.87 -3.74 -2.53
N MET A 73 -17.12 -3.93 -3.83
CA MET A 73 -18.42 -3.67 -4.45
C MET A 73 -18.80 -4.78 -5.43
N LEU A 74 -20.07 -5.16 -5.46
CA LEU A 74 -20.62 -6.15 -6.38
C LEU A 74 -21.28 -5.45 -7.56
N HIS A 75 -20.88 -5.79 -8.77
CA HIS A 75 -21.66 -5.52 -9.96
C HIS A 75 -22.62 -6.68 -10.22
N SER A 76 -23.91 -6.46 -10.01
CA SER A 76 -24.91 -7.55 -10.03
C SER A 76 -25.06 -8.20 -11.41
N ALA A 77 -24.99 -7.42 -12.50
CA ALA A 77 -25.23 -7.96 -13.85
C ALA A 77 -24.12 -8.93 -14.31
N SER A 78 -22.85 -8.66 -13.96
CA SER A 78 -21.74 -9.58 -14.26
C SER A 78 -21.41 -10.53 -13.10
N ASN A 79 -22.12 -10.43 -11.98
CA ASN A 79 -21.83 -11.11 -10.72
C ASN A 79 -20.35 -11.02 -10.30
N THR A 80 -19.72 -9.86 -10.57
CA THR A 80 -18.29 -9.65 -10.33
C THR A 80 -18.08 -8.76 -9.12
N VAL A 81 -17.19 -9.19 -8.23
CA VAL A 81 -16.79 -8.43 -7.06
C VAL A 81 -15.52 -7.63 -7.39
N PHE A 82 -15.60 -6.31 -7.25
CA PHE A 82 -14.48 -5.40 -7.44
C PHE A 82 -13.95 -4.89 -6.11
N ALA A 83 -12.65 -4.60 -6.06
CA ALA A 83 -12.08 -3.64 -5.12
C ALA A 83 -12.11 -2.26 -5.78
N VAL A 84 -12.89 -1.33 -5.22
CA VAL A 84 -13.07 0.03 -5.72
C VAL A 84 -12.29 0.99 -4.85
N LYS A 85 -11.22 1.57 -5.41
CA LYS A 85 -10.41 2.60 -4.75
C LYS A 85 -10.93 3.98 -5.17
N ARG A 86 -11.42 4.75 -4.21
CA ARG A 86 -11.89 6.13 -4.41
C ARG A 86 -10.74 7.09 -4.17
N ILE A 87 -10.37 7.82 -5.20
CA ILE A 87 -9.35 8.88 -5.15
C ILE A 87 -10.07 10.22 -5.21
N HIS A 88 -9.93 11.00 -4.14
CA HIS A 88 -10.50 12.34 -4.09
C HIS A 88 -9.69 13.28 -4.98
N LEU A 89 -10.35 13.97 -5.92
CA LEU A 89 -9.70 15.01 -6.70
C LEU A 89 -9.64 16.30 -5.89
N THR A 90 -8.44 16.75 -5.57
CA THR A 90 -8.25 18.17 -5.21
C THR A 90 -8.01 18.99 -6.47
N VAL A 91 -8.27 20.30 -6.41
CA VAL A 91 -8.20 21.24 -7.55
C VAL A 91 -6.74 21.54 -7.99
N ASN A 92 -5.82 20.59 -7.84
CA ASN A 92 -4.43 20.77 -8.29
C ASN A 92 -4.07 19.81 -9.44
N ASP A 93 -3.44 20.38 -10.47
CA ASP A 93 -3.12 19.68 -11.72
C ASP A 93 -2.16 18.49 -11.52
N GLU A 94 -1.36 18.51 -10.44
CA GLU A 94 -0.39 17.45 -10.16
C GLU A 94 -1.07 16.16 -9.67
N GLU A 95 -2.10 16.25 -8.83
CA GLU A 95 -2.88 15.08 -8.41
C GLU A 95 -3.67 14.46 -9.55
N GLN A 96 -4.23 15.30 -10.42
CA GLN A 96 -4.96 14.85 -11.60
C GLN A 96 -4.05 14.18 -12.63
N LYS A 97 -2.86 14.74 -12.92
CA LYS A 97 -1.86 14.08 -13.78
C LYS A 97 -1.43 12.72 -13.24
N ARG A 98 -1.28 12.60 -11.91
CA ARG A 98 -0.93 11.32 -11.27
C ARG A 98 -2.01 10.29 -11.55
N MET A 99 -3.25 10.58 -11.19
CA MET A 99 -4.36 9.68 -11.46
C MET A 99 -4.41 9.22 -12.93
N LEU A 100 -4.23 10.13 -13.89
CA LEU A 100 -4.24 9.79 -15.32
C LEU A 100 -3.11 8.85 -15.75
N ILE A 101 -1.92 8.96 -15.15
CA ILE A 101 -0.83 8.02 -15.41
C ILE A 101 -1.11 6.66 -14.71
N GLU A 102 -1.75 6.63 -13.53
CA GLU A 102 -2.03 5.39 -12.76
C GLU A 102 -3.04 4.57 -13.55
N LEU A 103 -4.06 5.25 -14.05
CA LEU A 103 -5.03 4.76 -15.01
C LEU A 103 -4.36 4.21 -16.28
N ASN A 104 -3.51 4.99 -16.94
CA ASN A 104 -2.86 4.58 -18.20
C ASN A 104 -1.93 3.37 -18.02
N THR A 105 -1.22 3.29 -16.90
CA THR A 105 -0.36 2.14 -16.57
C THR A 105 -1.18 0.91 -16.24
N SER A 106 -2.21 1.06 -15.41
CA SER A 106 -3.07 -0.04 -14.98
C SER A 106 -3.86 -0.64 -16.15
N MET A 107 -4.26 0.18 -17.13
CA MET A 107 -4.87 -0.30 -18.37
C MET A 107 -3.93 -1.16 -19.25
N LYS A 108 -2.61 -1.12 -19.03
CA LYS A 108 -1.61 -1.88 -19.79
C LYS A 108 -1.11 -3.13 -19.08
N SER A 109 -1.47 -3.36 -17.80
CA SER A 109 -0.90 -4.44 -16.98
C SER A 109 -1.51 -5.83 -17.22
N GLY A 110 -2.42 -5.98 -18.18
CA GLY A 110 -3.31 -7.13 -18.33
C GLY A 110 -2.66 -8.48 -18.67
N SER A 111 -1.34 -8.65 -18.51
CA SER A 111 -0.66 -9.91 -18.80
C SER A 111 0.25 -10.43 -17.67
N CYS A 112 0.35 -9.77 -16.51
CA CYS A 112 1.16 -10.28 -15.40
C CYS A 112 0.26 -10.94 -14.31
N PRO A 113 0.42 -12.24 -14.02
CA PRO A 113 -0.39 -12.93 -13.00
C PRO A 113 -0.12 -12.44 -11.57
N HIS A 114 1.00 -11.75 -11.35
CA HIS A 114 1.41 -11.22 -10.03
C HIS A 114 1.17 -9.72 -9.86
N MET A 115 0.39 -9.12 -10.75
CA MET A 115 -0.11 -7.76 -10.59
C MET A 115 -1.63 -7.79 -10.48
N VAL A 116 -2.18 -6.95 -9.59
CA VAL A 116 -3.64 -6.82 -9.46
C VAL A 116 -4.23 -6.35 -10.78
N GLN A 117 -5.23 -7.07 -11.28
CA GLN A 117 -5.90 -6.68 -12.51
C GLN A 117 -6.69 -5.39 -12.31
N PHE A 118 -6.54 -4.48 -13.26
CA PHE A 118 -7.35 -3.27 -13.36
C PHE A 118 -8.41 -3.45 -14.44
N TYR A 119 -9.67 -3.24 -14.09
CA TYR A 119 -10.79 -3.41 -15.02
C TYR A 119 -11.16 -2.09 -15.72
N GLY A 120 -11.04 -0.97 -15.01
CA GLY A 120 -11.38 0.33 -15.54
C GLY A 120 -11.56 1.37 -14.43
N ALA A 121 -11.90 2.59 -14.85
CA ALA A 121 -12.21 3.67 -13.92
C ALA A 121 -13.36 4.53 -14.40
N MET A 122 -13.96 5.20 -13.44
CA MET A 122 -15.10 6.09 -13.64
C MET A 122 -14.98 7.31 -12.74
N PHE A 123 -15.65 8.40 -13.12
CA PHE A 123 -15.76 9.60 -12.30
C PHE A 123 -17.15 9.71 -11.69
N ARG A 124 -17.22 9.85 -10.36
CA ARG A 124 -18.48 10.00 -9.64
C ARG A 124 -18.30 10.88 -8.41
N GLU A 125 -19.23 11.82 -8.22
CA GLU A 125 -19.33 12.65 -7.02
C GLU A 125 -18.05 13.45 -6.69
N GLY A 126 -17.27 13.83 -7.71
CA GLY A 126 -16.00 14.55 -7.51
C GLY A 126 -14.79 13.63 -7.26
N ASP A 127 -15.01 12.32 -7.18
CA ASP A 127 -13.96 11.30 -7.00
C ASP A 127 -13.74 10.52 -8.29
N VAL A 128 -12.54 9.96 -8.43
CA VAL A 128 -12.30 8.88 -9.40
C VAL A 128 -12.29 7.54 -8.69
N TRP A 129 -13.05 6.61 -9.25
CA TRP A 129 -13.20 5.26 -8.75
C TRP A 129 -12.40 4.33 -9.66
N LEU A 130 -11.43 3.63 -9.07
CA LEU A 130 -10.63 2.62 -9.76
C LEU A 130 -11.20 1.25 -9.44
N CYS A 131 -11.71 0.54 -10.45
CA CYS A 131 -12.26 -0.80 -10.31
C CYS A 131 -11.16 -1.83 -10.59
N MET A 132 -10.79 -2.58 -9.55
CA MET A 132 -9.70 -3.55 -9.56
C MET A 132 -10.20 -4.93 -9.14
N GLU A 133 -9.39 -5.94 -9.40
CA GLU A 133 -9.55 -7.27 -8.85
C GLU A 133 -9.62 -7.26 -7.32
N ALA A 134 -10.64 -7.92 -6.78
CA ALA A 134 -10.79 -8.10 -5.35
C ALA A 134 -9.89 -9.26 -4.86
N MET A 135 -9.01 -8.95 -3.92
CA MET A 135 -8.20 -9.92 -3.18
C MET A 135 -8.75 -10.09 -1.76
N ASP A 136 -8.39 -11.17 -1.07
CA ASP A 136 -8.93 -11.43 0.27
C ASP A 136 -8.27 -10.58 1.35
N LEU A 137 -6.94 -10.42 1.26
CA LEU A 137 -6.16 -9.80 2.33
C LEU A 137 -4.85 -9.20 1.83
N SER A 138 -4.34 -8.20 2.55
CA SER A 138 -2.98 -7.69 2.39
C SER A 138 -1.97 -8.51 3.21
N LEU A 139 -0.72 -8.57 2.76
CA LEU A 139 0.32 -9.38 3.38
C LEU A 139 0.64 -8.90 4.80
N ASP A 140 0.53 -7.59 5.08
CA ASP A 140 0.68 -7.05 6.43
C ASP A 140 -0.34 -7.61 7.43
N LYS A 141 -1.59 -7.73 7.01
CA LYS A 141 -2.64 -8.35 7.84
C LYS A 141 -2.43 -9.85 7.94
N PHE A 142 -2.02 -10.52 6.85
CA PHE A 142 -1.80 -11.96 6.83
C PHE A 142 -0.70 -12.40 7.79
N TYR A 143 0.50 -11.80 7.72
CA TYR A 143 1.59 -12.23 8.61
C TYR A 143 1.25 -11.92 10.08
N ARG A 144 0.47 -10.86 10.35
CA ARG A 144 -0.01 -10.55 11.71
C ARG A 144 -0.93 -11.63 12.24
N MET A 145 -1.82 -12.17 11.41
CA MET A 145 -2.66 -13.32 11.79
C MET A 145 -1.80 -14.55 12.11
N CYS A 146 -0.76 -14.83 11.31
CA CYS A 146 0.18 -15.92 11.62
C CYS A 146 0.83 -15.72 12.99
N VAL A 147 1.30 -14.49 13.30
CA VAL A 147 1.90 -14.16 14.61
C VAL A 147 0.91 -14.36 15.75
N ASP A 148 -0.31 -13.84 15.61
CA ASP A 148 -1.35 -13.93 16.64
C ASP A 148 -1.75 -15.40 16.90
N GLN A 149 -1.71 -16.23 15.85
CA GLN A 149 -1.92 -17.68 15.90
C GLN A 149 -0.66 -18.48 16.31
N LYS A 150 0.47 -17.82 16.57
CA LYS A 150 1.79 -18.45 16.86
C LYS A 150 2.25 -19.42 15.77
N ARG A 151 1.86 -19.17 14.52
CA ARG A 151 2.25 -19.94 13.34
C ARG A 151 3.48 -19.33 12.69
N ILE A 152 4.41 -20.20 12.28
CA ILE A 152 5.58 -19.82 11.48
C ILE A 152 5.17 -19.94 10.01
N ILE A 153 5.48 -18.91 9.21
CA ILE A 153 5.27 -18.96 7.76
C ILE A 153 6.36 -19.86 7.17
N PRO A 154 6.00 -20.98 6.49
CA PRO A 154 6.98 -21.87 5.90
C PRO A 154 7.78 -21.22 4.76
N ASP A 155 8.99 -21.71 4.54
CA ASP A 155 9.87 -21.23 3.47
C ASP A 155 9.27 -21.30 2.07
N PHE A 156 8.45 -22.33 1.77
CA PHE A 156 7.80 -22.42 0.45
C PHE A 156 6.77 -21.29 0.24
N VAL A 157 6.11 -20.83 1.31
CA VAL A 157 5.20 -19.68 1.26
C VAL A 157 5.98 -18.38 1.15
N LEU A 158 7.05 -18.21 1.94
CA LEU A 158 7.95 -17.05 1.82
C LEU A 158 8.59 -16.97 0.43
N SER A 159 8.96 -18.12 -0.14
CA SER A 159 9.46 -18.25 -1.51
C SER A 159 8.44 -17.80 -2.54
N LYS A 160 7.18 -18.28 -2.45
CA LYS A 160 6.10 -17.84 -3.36
C LYS A 160 5.88 -16.33 -3.24
N ILE A 161 5.84 -15.78 -2.03
CA ILE A 161 5.71 -14.33 -1.79
C ILE A 161 6.84 -13.58 -2.51
N ALA A 162 8.09 -13.96 -2.26
CA ALA A 162 9.25 -13.31 -2.86
C ALA A 162 9.25 -13.42 -4.39
N HIS A 163 8.93 -14.60 -4.93
CA HIS A 163 8.85 -14.84 -6.36
C HIS A 163 7.79 -13.97 -7.03
N SER A 164 6.56 -13.99 -6.52
CA SER A 164 5.48 -13.17 -7.07
C SER A 164 5.81 -11.68 -7.06
N ILE A 165 6.45 -11.19 -6.00
CA ILE A 165 6.93 -9.80 -5.95
C ILE A 165 7.99 -9.54 -7.03
N VAL A 166 9.04 -10.35 -7.11
CA VAL A 166 10.15 -10.12 -8.05
C VAL A 166 9.68 -10.24 -9.51
N GLU A 167 8.80 -11.19 -9.83
CA GLU A 167 8.26 -11.36 -11.17
C GLU A 167 7.39 -10.16 -11.58
N ALA A 168 6.51 -9.68 -10.70
CA ALA A 168 5.73 -8.47 -10.94
C ALA A 168 6.64 -7.24 -11.15
N LEU A 169 7.66 -7.05 -10.30
CA LEU A 169 8.62 -5.96 -10.44
C LEU A 169 9.44 -6.07 -11.74
N HIS A 170 9.80 -7.30 -12.14
CA HIS A 170 10.49 -7.56 -13.40
C HIS A 170 9.62 -7.18 -14.59
N TYR A 171 8.37 -7.65 -14.62
CA TYR A 171 7.40 -7.31 -15.65
C TYR A 171 7.17 -5.80 -15.74
N MET A 172 6.94 -5.13 -14.61
CA MET A 172 6.79 -3.67 -14.57
C MET A 172 7.98 -2.97 -15.22
N LYS A 173 9.21 -3.43 -14.95
CA LYS A 173 10.39 -2.81 -15.54
C LYS A 173 10.57 -3.14 -17.02
N GLN A 174 10.36 -4.37 -17.43
CA GLN A 174 10.61 -4.80 -18.82
C GLN A 174 9.52 -4.33 -19.77
N GLU A 175 8.26 -4.59 -19.43
CA GLU A 175 7.12 -4.38 -20.33
C GLU A 175 6.53 -2.97 -20.21
N LEU A 176 6.56 -2.40 -19.00
CA LEU A 176 5.95 -1.09 -18.74
C LEU A 176 7.01 0.02 -18.58
N ASN A 177 8.29 -0.33 -18.46
CA ASN A 177 9.39 0.59 -18.13
C ASN A 177 9.15 1.38 -16.83
N LEU A 178 8.55 0.74 -15.83
CA LEU A 178 8.19 1.34 -14.54
C LEU A 178 8.96 0.71 -13.37
N MET A 179 9.08 1.48 -12.29
CA MET A 179 9.55 1.00 -10.99
C MET A 179 8.42 1.15 -9.97
N HIS A 180 8.38 0.27 -8.97
CA HIS A 180 7.30 0.29 -7.99
C HIS A 180 7.52 1.39 -6.94
N ARG A 181 8.75 1.49 -6.41
CA ARG A 181 9.22 2.51 -5.47
C ARG A 181 8.54 2.56 -4.09
N ASP A 182 7.51 1.74 -3.85
CA ASP A 182 6.82 1.61 -2.54
C ASP A 182 6.55 0.14 -2.17
N VAL A 183 7.53 -0.75 -2.38
CA VAL A 183 7.38 -2.18 -2.02
C VAL A 183 7.36 -2.33 -0.50
N LYS A 184 6.26 -2.87 0.02
CA LYS A 184 6.03 -3.13 1.46
C LYS A 184 4.89 -4.13 1.64
N PRO A 185 4.74 -4.76 2.82
CA PRO A 185 3.69 -5.77 3.04
C PRO A 185 2.26 -5.29 2.74
N SER A 186 1.91 -4.03 2.98
CA SER A 186 0.55 -3.54 2.70
C SER A 186 0.21 -3.34 1.22
N ASN A 187 1.21 -3.34 0.33
CA ASN A 187 1.02 -3.25 -1.13
C ASN A 187 1.14 -4.62 -1.83
N VAL A 188 1.18 -5.71 -1.04
CA VAL A 188 1.16 -7.09 -1.54
C VAL A 188 -0.13 -7.72 -1.04
N LEU A 189 -0.93 -8.27 -1.96
CA LEU A 189 -2.23 -8.86 -1.68
C LEU A 189 -2.20 -10.37 -1.94
N LEU A 190 -3.03 -11.11 -1.21
CA LEU A 190 -3.18 -12.55 -1.34
C LEU A 190 -4.65 -12.97 -1.32
N ASN A 191 -4.95 -14.13 -1.89
CA ASN A 191 -6.28 -14.74 -1.84
C ASN A 191 -6.23 -16.24 -1.51
N ARG A 192 -7.42 -16.80 -1.26
CA ARG A 192 -7.63 -18.23 -0.93
C ARG A 192 -7.24 -19.20 -2.04
N LYS A 193 -6.98 -18.72 -3.26
CA LYS A 193 -6.45 -19.56 -4.35
C LYS A 193 -4.93 -19.71 -4.29
N GLY A 194 -4.26 -19.03 -3.36
CA GLY A 194 -2.80 -19.01 -3.29
C GLY A 194 -2.15 -17.97 -4.20
N GLU A 195 -2.95 -17.11 -4.85
CA GLU A 195 -2.43 -16.04 -5.69
C GLU A 195 -1.87 -14.91 -4.83
N ILE A 196 -0.70 -14.40 -5.23
CA ILE A 196 -0.01 -13.30 -4.56
C ILE A 196 0.28 -12.23 -5.61
N LYS A 197 -0.19 -11.01 -5.36
CA LYS A 197 -0.18 -9.93 -6.35
C LYS A 197 0.23 -8.60 -5.74
N ILE A 198 1.01 -7.82 -6.48
CA ILE A 198 1.34 -6.43 -6.15
C ILE A 198 0.19 -5.52 -6.59
N CYS A 199 -0.15 -4.56 -5.73
CA CYS A 199 -1.10 -3.48 -6.01
C CYS A 199 -0.42 -2.10 -5.95
N ASP A 200 -1.17 -1.03 -6.25
CA ASP A 200 -0.72 0.36 -6.12
C ASP A 200 0.58 0.71 -6.89
N PHE A 201 0.77 0.08 -8.05
CA PHE A 201 1.92 0.29 -8.91
C PHE A 201 1.75 1.49 -9.87
N GLY A 202 2.87 2.09 -10.26
CA GLY A 202 2.93 3.01 -11.41
C GLY A 202 3.23 4.47 -11.09
N ILE A 203 2.91 5.01 -9.90
CA ILE A 203 3.11 6.44 -9.57
C ILE A 203 3.27 6.76 -8.10
N SER A 204 2.61 6.01 -7.21
CA SER A 204 2.66 6.19 -5.76
C SER A 204 4.10 6.43 -5.26
N GLY A 205 5.07 5.70 -5.82
CA GLY A 205 6.47 5.88 -5.44
C GLY A 205 7.27 6.94 -6.20
N HIS A 206 6.80 7.52 -7.32
CA HIS A 206 7.39 8.74 -7.90
C HIS A 206 7.21 9.98 -7.00
N LEU A 207 6.33 9.89 -6.00
CA LEU A 207 6.00 11.00 -5.09
C LEU A 207 6.48 10.79 -3.66
N THR A 208 6.94 9.58 -3.34
CA THR A 208 7.79 9.34 -2.17
C THR A 208 9.16 10.03 -2.28
N ASP A 209 9.41 10.80 -3.35
CA ASP A 209 10.60 11.63 -3.54
C ASP A 209 10.61 12.85 -2.59
N SER A 210 9.50 13.19 -1.93
CA SER A 210 9.55 13.99 -0.70
C SER A 210 9.84 13.08 0.50
N LEU A 211 11.12 12.74 0.69
CA LEU A 211 11.65 12.09 1.90
C LEU A 211 11.05 12.70 3.18
N ALA A 212 10.84 14.03 3.18
CA ALA A 212 10.20 14.79 4.26
C ALA A 212 8.77 14.35 4.60
N LYS A 213 7.92 13.96 3.64
CA LYS A 213 6.54 13.52 3.91
C LYS A 213 6.48 12.15 4.56
N THR A 214 7.30 11.20 4.10
CA THR A 214 7.37 9.84 4.65
C THR A 214 7.92 9.83 6.07
N ILE A 215 8.95 10.64 6.32
CA ILE A 215 9.56 10.83 7.64
C ILE A 215 8.59 11.50 8.62
N ASN A 216 7.93 12.58 8.19
CA ASN A 216 6.98 13.31 9.05
C ASN A 216 5.68 12.52 9.32
N ALA A 217 5.32 11.58 8.45
CA ALA A 217 4.15 10.71 8.63
C ALA A 217 4.41 9.54 9.60
N GLY A 218 5.64 9.36 10.10
CA GLY A 218 5.97 8.27 11.02
C GLY A 218 5.94 6.87 10.40
N CYS A 219 6.02 6.78 9.06
CA CYS A 219 6.01 5.50 8.36
C CYS A 219 7.27 4.68 8.63
N LYS A 220 7.12 3.35 8.77
CA LYS A 220 8.22 2.39 8.84
C LYS A 220 9.14 2.52 7.61
N PRO A 221 10.47 2.55 7.77
CA PRO A 221 11.36 2.69 6.64
C PRO A 221 11.48 1.37 5.87
N TYR A 222 11.08 1.39 4.60
CA TYR A 222 11.39 0.37 3.59
C TYR A 222 12.38 0.91 2.54
N MET A 223 12.60 2.23 2.56
CA MET A 223 13.39 2.95 1.56
C MET A 223 14.88 2.58 1.65
N ALA A 224 15.51 2.40 0.49
CA ALA A 224 16.92 2.06 0.38
C ALA A 224 17.86 3.22 0.77
N PRO A 225 19.10 2.95 1.25
CA PRO A 225 20.02 3.99 1.72
C PRO A 225 20.34 5.07 0.68
N GLU A 226 20.50 4.69 -0.59
CA GLU A 226 20.81 5.58 -1.71
C GLU A 226 19.65 6.52 -2.06
N ARG A 227 18.41 6.16 -1.72
CA ARG A 227 17.24 7.05 -1.87
C ARG A 227 17.16 8.10 -0.76
N ILE A 228 17.79 7.82 0.37
CA ILE A 228 17.77 8.68 1.56
C ILE A 228 18.92 9.69 1.53
N ASN A 229 20.12 9.22 1.19
CA ASN A 229 21.32 10.06 1.10
C ASN A 229 22.01 9.83 -0.25
N PRO A 230 21.53 10.49 -1.32
CA PRO A 230 22.17 10.38 -2.63
C PRO A 230 23.54 11.08 -2.58
N HIS A 231 24.63 10.35 -2.79
CA HIS A 231 25.95 10.96 -3.04
C HIS A 231 25.99 11.62 -4.43
N ASP A 232 26.81 12.65 -4.66
CA ASP A 232 26.78 13.49 -5.89
C ASP A 232 26.88 12.72 -7.24
N GLU A 233 27.41 11.49 -7.27
CA GLU A 233 27.42 10.62 -8.45
C GLU A 233 26.07 9.92 -8.74
N ALA A 234 25.07 10.12 -7.88
CA ALA A 234 23.82 9.36 -7.80
C ALA A 234 22.63 9.99 -8.54
N GLN A 235 22.84 11.00 -9.39
CA GLN A 235 21.75 11.48 -10.27
C GLN A 235 21.17 10.38 -11.17
N HIS A 236 21.90 9.25 -11.33
CA HIS A 236 21.45 8.02 -11.99
C HIS A 236 21.37 6.78 -11.06
N ALA A 237 21.52 6.93 -9.73
CA ALA A 237 21.43 5.79 -8.79
C ALA A 237 20.00 5.38 -8.43
N TYR A 238 19.00 6.04 -9.02
CA TYR A 238 17.60 5.65 -8.99
C TYR A 238 17.36 4.45 -9.91
N ASP A 239 17.85 3.29 -9.51
CA ASP A 239 17.72 2.05 -10.25
C ASP A 239 16.79 1.08 -9.52
N ILE A 240 16.27 0.09 -10.23
CA ILE A 240 15.36 -0.95 -9.74
C ILE A 240 15.83 -1.67 -8.48
N ARG A 241 17.13 -1.58 -8.19
CA ARG A 241 17.79 -2.15 -7.01
C ARG A 241 17.27 -1.52 -5.71
N SER A 242 16.70 -0.32 -5.72
CA SER A 242 16.04 0.24 -4.53
C SER A 242 14.77 -0.53 -4.14
N ASP A 243 14.03 -1.08 -5.09
CA ASP A 243 12.88 -1.97 -4.82
C ASP A 243 13.36 -3.32 -4.27
N VAL A 244 14.53 -3.81 -4.71
CA VAL A 244 15.18 -5.02 -4.17
C VAL A 244 15.50 -4.87 -2.68
N TRP A 245 15.99 -3.71 -2.25
CA TRP A 245 16.18 -3.45 -0.81
C TRP A 245 14.86 -3.47 -0.05
N SER A 246 13.85 -2.81 -0.60
CA SER A 246 12.51 -2.74 0.00
C SER A 246 11.88 -4.12 0.15
N LEU A 247 12.11 -5.01 -0.83
CA LEU A 247 11.80 -6.44 -0.76
C LEU A 247 12.55 -7.14 0.38
N GLY A 248 13.85 -6.93 0.54
CA GLY A 248 14.62 -7.51 1.65
C GLY A 248 14.05 -7.14 3.04
N ILE A 249 13.70 -5.87 3.24
CA ILE A 249 13.03 -5.41 4.48
C ILE A 249 11.66 -6.06 4.65
N THR A 250 10.87 -6.13 3.57
CA THR A 250 9.57 -6.80 3.54
C THR A 250 9.69 -8.27 3.96
N MET A 251 10.67 -8.99 3.43
CA MET A 251 10.86 -10.42 3.74
C MET A 251 11.27 -10.67 5.19
N ILE A 252 12.15 -9.83 5.78
CA ILE A 252 12.45 -9.95 7.21
C ILE A 252 11.19 -9.69 8.06
N GLU A 253 10.42 -8.65 7.73
CA GLU A 253 9.22 -8.32 8.50
C GLU A 253 8.18 -9.43 8.45
N VAL A 254 7.92 -9.98 7.27
CA VAL A 254 6.95 -11.07 7.07
C VAL A 254 7.40 -12.34 7.77
N ALA A 255 8.67 -12.72 7.66
CA ALA A 255 9.20 -13.95 8.26
C ALA A 255 9.29 -13.89 9.79
N THR A 256 9.50 -12.69 10.35
CA THR A 256 9.69 -12.52 11.80
C THR A 256 8.47 -11.97 12.53
N GLY A 257 7.50 -11.44 11.79
CA GLY A 257 6.36 -10.71 12.31
C GLY A 257 6.68 -9.30 12.81
N ASN A 258 7.94 -8.86 12.70
CA ASN A 258 8.43 -7.62 13.28
C ASN A 258 9.26 -6.84 12.25
N HIS A 259 9.01 -5.54 12.15
CA HIS A 259 9.83 -4.69 11.31
C HIS A 259 11.28 -4.71 11.81
N PRO A 260 12.29 -4.85 10.93
CA PRO A 260 13.67 -5.08 11.37
C PRO A 260 14.32 -3.88 12.07
N TYR A 261 13.81 -2.67 11.86
CA TYR A 261 14.33 -1.46 12.48
C TYR A 261 13.63 -1.19 13.80
N SER A 262 14.41 -0.76 14.79
CA SER A 262 13.88 -0.38 16.09
C SER A 262 13.05 0.90 15.98
N LYS A 263 12.09 1.06 16.90
CA LYS A 263 11.35 2.33 17.04
C LYS A 263 12.33 3.48 17.19
N TRP A 264 12.10 4.56 16.46
CA TRP A 264 12.89 5.79 16.51
C TRP A 264 12.09 6.90 17.19
N LYS A 265 12.80 7.81 17.86
CA LYS A 265 12.22 9.01 18.47
C LYS A 265 12.32 10.21 17.54
N THR A 266 13.32 10.22 16.66
CA THR A 266 13.56 11.32 15.74
C THR A 266 13.75 10.82 14.30
N PRO A 267 13.40 11.64 13.30
CA PRO A 267 13.79 11.40 11.91
C PRO A 267 15.26 11.03 11.73
N PHE A 268 16.16 11.71 12.45
CA PHE A 268 17.60 11.48 12.33
C PHE A 268 18.01 10.08 12.81
N GLU A 269 17.40 9.57 13.89
CA GLU A 269 17.62 8.19 14.35
C GLU A 269 17.16 7.16 13.32
N GLN A 270 16.05 7.42 12.62
CA GLN A 270 15.58 6.56 11.53
C GLN A 270 16.58 6.55 10.36
N LEU A 271 17.04 7.74 9.94
CA LEU A 271 18.02 7.90 8.86
C LEU A 271 19.34 7.21 9.20
N LYS A 272 19.82 7.35 10.45
CA LYS A 272 21.03 6.70 10.93
C LYS A 272 20.94 5.18 10.82
N GLN A 273 19.83 4.58 11.26
CA GLN A 273 19.63 3.13 11.20
C GLN A 273 19.72 2.58 9.77
N VAL A 274 19.21 3.31 8.78
CA VAL A 274 19.21 2.85 7.39
C VAL A 274 20.56 3.13 6.70
N VAL A 275 21.09 4.34 6.87
CA VAL A 275 22.26 4.83 6.12
C VAL A 275 23.57 4.46 6.79
N MET A 276 23.66 4.48 8.12
CA MET A 276 24.92 4.35 8.86
C MET A 276 25.08 2.95 9.48
N ASP A 277 24.08 2.44 10.20
CA ASP A 277 24.18 1.17 10.93
C ASP A 277 24.18 -0.05 9.97
N SER A 278 24.72 -1.20 10.38
CA SER A 278 24.74 -2.41 9.54
C SER A 278 23.36 -2.78 8.99
N PRO A 279 23.26 -3.32 7.76
CA PRO A 279 21.97 -3.75 7.22
C PRO A 279 21.35 -4.80 8.14
N PRO A 280 20.01 -4.80 8.31
CA PRO A 280 19.35 -5.77 9.17
C PRO A 280 19.55 -7.18 8.60
N LYS A 281 19.66 -8.14 9.51
CA LYS A 281 19.77 -9.56 9.18
C LYS A 281 18.57 -10.30 9.74
N LEU A 282 18.30 -11.48 9.18
CA LEU A 282 17.39 -12.41 9.84
C LEU A 282 17.94 -12.75 11.23
N PRO A 283 17.09 -12.80 12.27
CA PRO A 283 17.52 -13.24 13.59
C PRO A 283 17.94 -14.71 13.52
N ASN A 284 18.86 -15.13 14.39
CA ASN A 284 19.25 -16.53 14.54
C ASN A 284 18.04 -17.39 14.93
N ARG A 285 17.37 -17.91 13.90
CA ARG A 285 16.24 -18.85 13.93
C ARG A 285 16.56 -19.93 12.89
N ASN A 286 15.81 -21.02 12.92
CA ASN A 286 15.97 -22.11 11.94
C ASN A 286 15.35 -21.73 10.58
N PHE A 287 15.81 -20.63 9.97
CA PHE A 287 15.53 -20.30 8.58
C PHE A 287 16.44 -21.14 7.66
N SER A 288 16.04 -21.37 6.41
CA SER A 288 16.94 -22.03 5.47
C SER A 288 18.09 -21.12 5.05
N GLU A 289 19.23 -21.75 4.76
CA GLU A 289 20.41 -21.05 4.22
C GLU A 289 20.07 -20.32 2.91
N GLU A 290 19.17 -20.88 2.08
CA GLU A 290 18.74 -20.21 0.86
C GLU A 290 17.94 -18.94 1.15
N PHE A 291 17.06 -18.95 2.17
CA PHE A 291 16.31 -17.74 2.54
C PHE A 291 17.23 -16.67 3.12
N GLU A 292 18.16 -17.07 3.99
CA GLU A 292 19.17 -16.16 4.54
C GLU A 292 20.04 -15.54 3.45
N SER A 293 20.55 -16.35 2.52
CA SER A 293 21.34 -15.88 1.38
C SER A 293 20.55 -14.89 0.51
N PHE A 294 19.28 -15.18 0.23
CA PHE A 294 18.40 -14.30 -0.54
C PHE A 294 18.21 -12.93 0.14
N VAL A 295 17.93 -12.91 1.45
CA VAL A 295 17.74 -11.66 2.21
C VAL A 295 19.04 -10.87 2.27
N GLU A 296 20.19 -11.52 2.51
CA GLU A 296 21.50 -10.86 2.54
C GLU A 296 21.88 -10.24 1.17
N LEU A 297 21.53 -10.91 0.07
CA LEU A 297 21.68 -10.37 -1.29
C LEU A 297 20.81 -9.12 -1.50
N CYS A 298 19.56 -9.16 -1.04
CA CYS A 298 18.65 -8.02 -1.16
C CYS A 298 19.10 -6.80 -0.34
N LEU A 299 19.79 -7.01 0.79
CA LEU A 299 20.15 -5.96 1.75
C LEU A 299 21.62 -5.53 1.68
N LYS A 300 22.28 -5.70 0.53
CA LYS A 300 23.59 -5.07 0.27
C LYS A 300 23.43 -3.54 0.23
N LYS A 301 24.07 -2.85 1.18
CA LYS A 301 24.03 -1.38 1.27
C LYS A 301 24.53 -0.71 0.00
N ASN A 302 25.66 -1.17 -0.51
CA ASN A 302 26.15 -0.74 -1.81
C ASN A 302 25.20 -1.25 -2.89
N PHE A 303 24.41 -0.35 -3.48
CA PHE A 303 23.45 -0.71 -4.52
C PHE A 303 24.12 -1.34 -5.74
N LYS A 304 25.42 -1.13 -5.98
CA LYS A 304 26.17 -1.78 -7.07
C LYS A 304 26.33 -3.30 -6.86
N GLU A 305 26.26 -3.75 -5.62
CA GLU A 305 26.35 -5.17 -5.24
C GLU A 305 24.97 -5.84 -5.15
N ARG A 306 23.87 -5.06 -5.22
CA ARG A 306 22.52 -5.63 -5.28
C ARG A 306 22.23 -6.18 -6.69
N PRO A 307 21.70 -7.41 -6.79
CA PRO A 307 21.27 -7.97 -8.06
C PRO A 307 20.07 -7.20 -8.64
N LYS A 308 19.88 -7.32 -9.95
CA LYS A 308 18.65 -6.87 -10.62
C LYS A 308 17.62 -8.01 -10.59
N TYR A 309 16.36 -7.70 -10.97
CA TYR A 309 15.27 -8.67 -10.89
C TYR A 309 15.54 -9.99 -11.64
N LYS A 310 16.13 -9.91 -12.84
CA LYS A 310 16.46 -11.10 -13.64
C LYS A 310 17.38 -12.05 -12.89
N ASP A 311 18.42 -11.51 -12.24
CA ASP A 311 19.38 -12.32 -11.49
C ASP A 311 18.76 -12.87 -10.20
N LEU A 312 17.85 -12.11 -9.57
CA LEU A 312 17.10 -12.57 -8.40
C LEU A 312 16.17 -13.74 -8.72
N LEU A 313 15.49 -13.73 -9.87
CA LEU A 313 14.61 -14.83 -10.29
C LEU A 313 15.36 -16.17 -10.44
N GLU A 314 16.67 -16.13 -10.68
CA GLU A 314 17.49 -17.33 -10.77
C GLU A 314 17.92 -17.91 -9.42
N HIS A 315 17.76 -17.15 -8.33
CA HIS A 315 18.19 -17.56 -7.01
C HIS A 315 17.36 -18.75 -6.49
N SER A 316 18.03 -19.76 -5.93
CA SER A 316 17.44 -21.04 -5.52
C SER A 316 16.23 -20.89 -4.59
N PHE A 317 16.28 -19.92 -3.67
CA PHE A 317 15.15 -19.60 -2.79
C PHE A 317 13.86 -19.31 -3.56
N LEU A 318 13.88 -18.58 -4.68
CA LEU A 318 12.66 -18.26 -5.43
C LEU A 318 12.10 -19.45 -6.20
N LYS A 319 12.85 -20.54 -6.37
CA LYS A 319 12.37 -21.74 -7.07
C LYS A 319 11.74 -22.77 -6.12
N ARG A 320 11.84 -22.54 -4.81
CA ARG A 320 11.42 -23.50 -3.76
C ARG A 320 9.91 -23.76 -3.75
N PHE A 321 9.09 -22.80 -4.19
CA PHE A 321 7.63 -22.96 -4.21
C PHE A 321 7.12 -23.82 -5.38
N GLU A 322 7.92 -24.06 -6.44
CA GLU A 322 7.45 -24.64 -7.71
C GLU A 322 6.77 -26.01 -7.54
N ASN A 323 7.15 -26.79 -6.52
CA ASN A 323 6.57 -28.10 -6.22
C ASN A 323 5.52 -28.07 -5.10
N CYS A 324 5.16 -26.89 -4.58
CA CYS A 324 4.35 -26.72 -3.37
C CYS A 324 3.16 -25.76 -3.57
N GLU A 325 2.73 -25.48 -4.80
CA GLU A 325 1.72 -24.44 -5.06
C GLU A 325 0.37 -24.73 -4.38
N ASN A 326 -0.09 -25.99 -4.40
CA ASN A 326 -1.29 -26.41 -3.66
C ASN A 326 -1.12 -26.22 -2.14
N ASP A 327 0.10 -26.37 -1.64
CA ASP A 327 0.41 -26.19 -0.21
C ASP A 327 0.37 -24.71 0.19
N VAL A 328 0.69 -23.78 -0.73
CA VAL A 328 0.57 -22.33 -0.48
C VAL A 328 -0.90 -21.96 -0.27
N ALA A 329 -1.77 -22.38 -1.18
CA ALA A 329 -3.20 -22.15 -1.04
C ALA A 329 -3.76 -22.80 0.23
N ALA A 330 -3.35 -24.04 0.53
CA ALA A 330 -3.76 -24.74 1.75
C ALA A 330 -3.34 -23.98 3.02
N PHE A 331 -2.08 -23.55 3.11
CA PHE A 331 -1.58 -22.78 4.25
C PHE A 331 -2.32 -21.44 4.43
N ILE A 332 -2.54 -20.70 3.33
CA ILE A 332 -3.30 -19.45 3.39
C ILE A 332 -4.72 -19.70 3.90
N ASN A 333 -5.40 -20.74 3.38
CA ASN A 333 -6.75 -21.06 3.84
C ASN A 333 -6.78 -21.47 5.31
N GLU A 334 -5.80 -22.25 5.80
CA GLU A 334 -5.69 -22.64 7.20
C GLU A 334 -5.64 -21.40 8.11
N VAL A 335 -4.72 -20.46 7.82
CA VAL A 335 -4.59 -19.20 8.59
C VAL A 335 -5.87 -18.37 8.56
N LEU A 336 -6.50 -18.23 7.39
CA LEU A 336 -7.71 -17.43 7.24
C LEU A 336 -8.94 -18.07 7.92
N ASN A 337 -9.05 -19.39 7.92
CA ASN A 337 -10.17 -20.10 8.54
C ASN A 337 -10.09 -20.07 10.07
N ASP A 338 -8.90 -20.23 10.63
CA ASP A 338 -8.68 -20.18 12.08
C ASP A 338 -8.99 -18.79 12.66
N ALA A 339 -8.67 -17.73 11.91
CA ALA A 339 -8.99 -16.37 12.33
C ALA A 339 -10.49 -16.09 12.35
N ASN A 340 -11.24 -16.62 11.38
CA ASN A 340 -12.70 -16.51 11.37
C ASN A 340 -13.32 -17.29 12.54
N CYS A 341 -12.75 -18.43 12.93
CA CYS A 341 -13.17 -19.19 14.11
C CYS A 341 -12.90 -18.42 15.42
N GLY A 342 -11.72 -17.78 15.51
CA GLY A 342 -11.35 -16.92 16.63
C GLY A 342 -12.33 -15.76 16.85
N ALA A 343 -12.69 -15.04 15.78
CA ALA A 343 -13.65 -13.94 15.83
C ALA A 343 -15.06 -14.39 16.28
N VAL A 344 -15.54 -15.54 15.82
CA VAL A 344 -16.82 -16.12 16.25
C VAL A 344 -16.78 -16.52 17.74
N SER A 345 -15.65 -17.06 18.21
CA SER A 345 -15.47 -17.44 19.62
C SER A 345 -15.38 -16.23 20.56
N GLU A 346 -14.75 -15.13 20.13
CA GLU A 346 -14.68 -13.87 20.89
C GLU A 346 -16.05 -13.18 20.96
N ILE A 347 -16.83 -13.20 19.87
CA ILE A 347 -18.20 -12.70 19.86
C ILE A 347 -19.06 -13.54 20.82
N ALA A 348 -18.95 -14.88 20.78
CA ALA A 348 -19.68 -15.76 21.70
C ALA A 348 -19.28 -15.54 23.17
N SER A 349 -18.00 -15.38 23.46
CA SER A 349 -17.48 -15.08 24.80
C SER A 349 -17.94 -13.71 25.32
N THR A 350 -17.99 -12.71 24.43
CA THR A 350 -18.47 -11.36 24.76
C THR A 350 -19.98 -11.35 25.03
N LEU A 351 -20.76 -12.06 24.22
CA LEU A 351 -22.21 -12.24 24.44
C LEU A 351 -22.50 -13.00 25.74
N HIS A 352 -21.71 -14.04 26.06
CA HIS A 352 -21.84 -14.76 27.32
C HIS A 352 -21.54 -13.86 28.53
N LYS A 353 -20.50 -13.01 28.47
CA LYS A 353 -20.18 -12.06 29.55
C LYS A 353 -21.29 -11.02 29.75
N LEU A 354 -21.94 -10.58 28.68
CA LEU A 354 -23.09 -9.67 28.76
C LEU A 354 -24.34 -10.35 29.36
N SER A 355 -24.55 -11.64 29.09
CA SER A 355 -25.68 -12.40 29.65
C SER A 355 -25.55 -12.73 31.14
N VAL A 356 -24.34 -12.73 31.69
CA VAL A 356 -24.09 -13.02 33.13
C VAL A 356 -24.09 -11.74 33.98
N SER A 357 -23.99 -10.56 33.37
CA SER A 357 -24.09 -9.26 34.06
C SER A 357 -25.53 -8.77 34.30
N GLU A 358 -26.54 -9.47 33.78
CA GLU A 358 -27.97 -9.15 33.97
C GLU A 358 -28.69 -10.09 34.95
N SER A 359 -27.95 -10.95 35.68
CA SER A 359 -28.49 -11.91 36.64
C SER A 359 -27.97 -11.72 38.06
#